data_AF-A0AAN2BK96-F1
#
_entry.id   AF-A0AAN2BK96-F1
#
_cell.length_a   1.000
_cell.length_b   1.000
_cell.length_c   1.000
_cell.angle_alpha   90.00
_cell.angle_beta   90.00
_cell.angle_gamma   90.00
#
_symmetry.space_group_name_H-M   'P 1'
#
loop_
_entity.id
_entity.type
_entity.pdbx_description
1 polymer ?
#
loop_
_entity_poly.entity_id
_entity_poly.type
_entity_poly.pdbx_seq_one_letter_code
_entity_poly.pdbx_strand_id
1 'polypeptide(L)'
;MRESWSIHITIGAHMKNYWIKASAILASILAMSLTAGCASSIDKVVEDRGQDMESIYAHYAGGDKANNYERRKRTLNMRDAESRSAMTGFPPHPERVRHLFPKLPNPELFMFVRPHAVGASGAPIPAYITRFTMYEKTHYALPGETVDTIRRNAVIDEALDQQDRERAAQLEDEQLKAQRKREQDARTQAFRASAHKKR
;
A
#
# COMPACT_ATOMS: atom_id res chain seq x y z
N MET A 1 -62.85 -47.83 40.80
CA MET A 1 -62.40 -46.68 41.62
C MET A 1 -61.20 -46.06 40.94
N ARG A 2 -61.46 -45.21 39.94
CA ARG A 2 -60.54 -44.17 39.45
C ARG A 2 -60.76 -42.97 40.36
N GLU A 3 -59.70 -42.22 40.63
CA GLU A 3 -59.65 -40.87 41.25
C GLU A 3 -58.45 -40.85 42.22
N SER A 4 -57.22 -40.63 41.72
CA SER A 4 -56.09 -40.06 42.50
C SER A 4 -54.78 -40.18 41.71
N TRP A 5 -54.66 -39.57 40.52
CA TRP A 5 -53.35 -39.44 39.86
C TRP A 5 -53.40 -38.29 38.82
N SER A 6 -53.61 -37.05 39.27
CA SER A 6 -53.53 -35.87 38.38
C SER A 6 -53.07 -34.57 39.07
N ILE A 7 -52.77 -34.56 40.38
CA ILE A 7 -52.50 -33.31 41.12
C ILE A 7 -50.99 -32.99 41.22
N HIS A 8 -50.10 -33.96 41.03
CA HIS A 8 -48.66 -33.76 41.32
C HIS A 8 -47.81 -33.17 40.17
N ILE A 9 -48.30 -33.06 38.94
CA ILE A 9 -47.48 -32.62 37.78
C ILE A 9 -47.58 -31.11 37.52
N THR A 10 -48.65 -30.43 37.95
CA THR A 10 -48.90 -29.02 37.60
C THR A 10 -48.12 -28.01 38.47
N ILE A 11 -47.68 -28.38 39.67
CA ILE A 11 -47.05 -27.43 40.62
C ILE A 11 -45.60 -27.10 40.23
N GLY A 12 -44.86 -28.03 39.62
CA GLY A 12 -43.43 -27.84 39.28
C GLY A 12 -43.15 -26.90 38.09
N ALA A 13 -44.11 -26.71 37.19
CA ALA A 13 -43.95 -25.87 35.98
C ALA A 13 -44.20 -24.38 36.24
N HIS A 14 -45.07 -24.04 37.20
CA HIS A 14 -45.35 -22.65 37.54
C HIS A 14 -44.19 -21.97 38.27
N MET A 15 -43.53 -22.64 39.22
CA MET A 15 -42.42 -22.07 40.00
C MET A 15 -41.22 -21.60 39.15
N LYS A 16 -40.86 -22.34 38.08
CA LYS A 16 -39.70 -22.01 37.22
C LYS A 16 -39.94 -20.76 36.38
N ASN A 17 -41.18 -20.56 35.92
CA ASN A 17 -41.56 -19.42 35.09
C ASN A 17 -41.63 -18.11 35.89
N TYR A 18 -41.98 -18.16 37.18
CA TYR A 18 -41.94 -16.98 38.05
C TYR A 18 -40.50 -16.58 38.40
N TRP A 19 -39.60 -17.54 38.58
CA TRP A 19 -38.19 -17.27 38.91
C TRP A 19 -37.43 -16.61 37.74
N ILE A 20 -37.70 -17.06 36.50
CA ILE A 20 -37.12 -16.47 35.28
C ILE A 20 -37.68 -15.05 35.05
N LYS A 21 -38.99 -14.83 35.23
CA LYS A 21 -39.61 -13.51 35.09
C LYS A 21 -39.10 -12.52 36.16
N ALA A 22 -38.93 -12.97 37.39
CA ALA A 22 -38.40 -12.13 38.47
C ALA A 22 -36.94 -11.71 38.23
N SER A 23 -36.10 -12.63 37.74
CA SER A 23 -34.71 -12.33 37.37
C SER A 23 -34.61 -11.32 36.22
N ALA A 24 -35.46 -11.46 35.19
CA ALA A 24 -35.50 -10.53 34.06
C ALA A 24 -35.91 -9.11 34.47
N ILE A 25 -36.88 -8.97 35.38
CA ILE A 25 -37.32 -7.66 35.90
C ILE A 25 -36.21 -6.99 36.72
N LEU A 26 -35.53 -7.75 37.59
CA LEU A 26 -34.40 -7.24 38.39
C LEU A 26 -33.22 -6.80 37.49
N ALA A 27 -32.91 -7.54 36.44
CA ALA A 27 -31.85 -7.18 35.50
C ALA A 27 -32.17 -5.90 34.69
N SER A 28 -33.43 -5.70 34.32
CA SER A 28 -33.87 -4.48 33.62
C SER A 28 -33.77 -3.23 34.51
N ILE A 29 -34.14 -3.34 35.79
CA ILE A 29 -34.03 -2.23 36.75
C ILE A 29 -32.56 -1.87 36.98
N LEU A 30 -31.69 -2.87 37.10
CA LEU A 30 -30.24 -2.65 37.24
C LEU A 30 -29.66 -1.95 36.00
N ALA A 31 -30.03 -2.39 34.79
CA ALA A 31 -29.56 -1.75 33.55
C ALA A 31 -30.00 -0.28 33.41
N MET A 32 -31.22 0.06 33.85
CA MET A 32 -31.71 1.45 33.86
C MET A 32 -30.95 2.34 34.85
N SER A 33 -30.42 1.76 35.92
CA SER A 33 -29.67 2.47 36.96
C SER A 33 -28.29 2.91 36.45
N LEU A 34 -27.65 2.11 35.59
CA LEU A 34 -26.30 2.38 35.10
C LEU A 34 -26.25 3.50 34.02
N THR A 35 -27.36 3.80 33.34
CA THR A 35 -27.41 4.81 32.26
C THR A 35 -27.76 6.23 32.74
N ALA A 36 -28.10 6.41 34.02
CA ALA A 36 -28.41 7.73 34.60
C ALA A 36 -27.19 8.66 34.78
N GLY A 37 -25.99 8.22 34.40
CA GLY A 37 -24.73 8.97 34.60
C GLY A 37 -24.21 9.78 33.40
N CYS A 38 -24.87 9.80 32.25
CA CYS A 38 -24.34 10.40 31.00
C CYS A 38 -24.93 11.78 30.61
N ALA A 39 -25.54 12.53 31.51
CA ALA A 39 -26.02 13.89 31.25
C ALA A 39 -25.18 14.94 31.99
N SER A 40 -24.03 15.34 31.41
CA SER A 40 -23.28 16.51 31.87
C SER A 40 -23.76 17.75 31.10
N SER A 41 -24.36 18.73 31.79
CA SER A 41 -24.80 20.00 31.18
C SER A 41 -23.67 21.03 31.19
N ILE A 42 -23.52 21.75 30.08
CA ILE A 42 -22.46 22.76 29.86
C ILE A 42 -22.58 23.96 30.80
N ASP A 43 -23.78 24.22 31.33
CA ASP A 43 -24.08 25.28 32.30
C ASP A 43 -23.33 25.14 33.63
N LYS A 44 -22.71 23.99 33.90
CA LYS A 44 -21.88 23.79 35.11
C LYS A 44 -20.38 24.02 34.89
N VAL A 45 -19.96 24.28 33.66
CA VAL A 45 -18.54 24.44 33.29
C VAL A 45 -18.18 25.90 32.98
N VAL A 46 -19.16 26.71 32.61
CA VAL A 46 -18.97 28.14 32.35
C VAL A 46 -19.51 28.92 33.56
N GLU A 47 -18.65 29.67 34.23
CA GLU A 47 -19.09 30.58 35.30
C GLU A 47 -20.01 31.66 34.69
N ASP A 48 -21.26 31.78 35.17
CA ASP A 48 -22.26 32.77 34.69
C ASP A 48 -21.78 34.24 34.75
N ARG A 49 -20.68 34.51 35.49
CA ARG A 49 -20.06 35.84 35.60
C ARG A 49 -18.60 35.86 35.13
N GLY A 50 -18.21 34.89 34.30
CA GLY A 50 -16.90 34.86 33.66
C GLY A 50 -16.72 36.10 32.77
N GLN A 51 -15.50 36.64 32.74
CA GLN A 51 -15.15 37.68 31.80
C GLN A 51 -15.32 37.16 30.37
N ASP A 52 -15.91 37.96 29.50
CA ASP A 52 -16.02 37.61 28.09
C ASP A 52 -14.61 37.34 27.52
N MET A 53 -14.48 36.30 26.70
CA MET A 53 -13.20 35.86 26.16
C MET A 53 -12.51 37.02 25.42
N GLU A 54 -13.26 37.92 24.78
CA GLU A 54 -12.72 39.12 24.15
C GLU A 54 -11.93 40.00 25.14
N SER A 55 -12.46 40.20 26.35
CA SER A 55 -11.81 41.01 27.38
C SER A 55 -10.53 40.37 27.92
N ILE A 56 -10.51 39.05 28.06
CA ILE A 56 -9.32 38.28 28.48
C ILE A 56 -8.22 38.42 27.42
N TYR A 57 -8.55 38.25 26.15
CA TYR A 57 -7.57 38.41 25.06
C TYR A 57 -7.06 39.85 24.95
N ALA A 58 -7.90 40.86 25.14
CA ALA A 58 -7.48 42.26 25.17
C ALA A 58 -6.50 42.54 26.32
N HIS A 59 -6.74 41.97 27.50
CA HIS A 59 -5.91 42.14 28.69
C HIS A 59 -4.52 41.48 28.54
N TYR A 60 -4.44 40.27 27.99
CA TYR A 60 -3.17 39.56 27.78
C TYR A 60 -2.38 40.02 26.55
N ALA A 61 -3.01 40.67 25.56
CA ALA A 61 -2.36 41.10 24.33
C ALA A 61 -1.50 42.39 24.45
N GLY A 62 -1.33 42.93 25.66
CA GLY A 62 -0.55 44.14 25.96
C GLY A 62 -1.46 45.37 26.07
N GLY A 63 -1.94 45.63 27.28
CA GLY A 63 -3.01 46.58 27.62
C GLY A 63 -2.74 48.08 27.46
N ASP A 64 -1.83 48.54 26.60
CA ASP A 64 -1.49 49.97 26.56
C ASP A 64 -1.93 50.76 25.35
N LYS A 65 -2.45 50.15 24.27
CA LYS A 65 -3.09 50.92 23.18
C LYS A 65 -4.21 50.12 22.55
N ALA A 66 -5.47 50.51 22.79
CA ALA A 66 -6.64 50.00 22.05
C ALA A 66 -6.42 50.03 20.52
N ASN A 67 -5.62 50.98 20.03
CA ASN A 67 -5.19 51.08 18.64
C ASN A 67 -4.35 49.89 18.15
N ASN A 68 -3.56 49.24 19.00
CA ASN A 68 -2.75 48.08 18.60
C ASN A 68 -3.58 46.82 18.44
N TYR A 69 -4.60 46.63 19.28
CA TYR A 69 -5.55 45.52 19.15
C TYR A 69 -6.37 45.66 17.86
N GLU A 70 -6.95 46.84 17.63
CA GLU A 70 -7.71 47.11 16.40
C GLU A 70 -6.86 47.05 15.14
N ARG A 71 -5.62 47.55 15.21
CA ARG A 71 -4.65 47.40 14.11
C ARG A 71 -4.30 45.94 13.87
N ARG A 72 -4.15 45.13 14.93
CA ARG A 72 -3.86 43.70 14.82
C ARG A 72 -5.06 42.93 14.25
N LYS A 73 -6.28 43.20 14.72
CA LYS A 73 -7.54 42.71 14.14
C LYS A 73 -7.61 43.03 12.65
N ARG A 74 -7.35 44.28 12.25
CA ARG A 74 -7.30 44.65 10.83
C ARG A 74 -6.20 43.92 10.06
N THR A 75 -4.99 43.79 10.60
CA THR A 75 -3.92 43.02 9.92
C THR A 75 -4.21 41.52 9.82
N LEU A 76 -4.97 40.95 10.75
CA LEU A 76 -5.44 39.56 10.69
C LEU A 76 -6.59 39.42 9.69
N ASN A 77 -7.48 40.41 9.62
CA ASN A 77 -8.62 40.44 8.68
C ASN A 77 -8.20 40.83 7.24
N MET A 78 -7.07 41.53 7.08
CA MET A 78 -6.47 41.89 5.77
C MET A 78 -5.43 40.87 5.30
N ARG A 79 -5.08 39.87 6.12
CA ARG A 79 -4.38 38.70 5.57
C ARG A 79 -5.37 37.98 4.69
N ASP A 80 -5.17 38.05 3.39
CA ASP A 80 -5.97 37.34 2.40
C ASP A 80 -6.21 35.91 2.88
N ALA A 81 -7.48 35.59 3.12
CA ALA A 81 -7.93 34.24 3.42
C ALA A 81 -7.55 33.27 2.28
N GLU A 82 -7.26 33.78 1.08
CA GLU A 82 -6.65 33.04 -0.03
C GLU A 82 -5.29 32.40 0.34
N SER A 83 -4.45 33.08 1.13
CA SER A 83 -3.13 32.55 1.50
C SER A 83 -3.19 31.45 2.57
N ARG A 84 -4.26 31.40 3.38
CA ARG A 84 -4.48 30.36 4.40
C ARG A 84 -5.32 29.20 3.88
N SER A 85 -6.19 29.42 2.89
CA SER A 85 -6.99 28.36 2.29
C SER A 85 -6.13 27.37 1.49
N ALA A 86 -5.03 27.83 0.87
CA ALA A 86 -4.13 26.97 0.10
C ALA A 86 -3.34 25.95 0.95
N MET A 87 -3.19 26.17 2.26
CA MET A 87 -2.38 25.33 3.15
C MET A 87 -3.21 24.44 4.10
N THR A 88 -4.43 24.83 4.51
CA THR A 88 -5.17 24.08 5.55
C THR A 88 -6.61 23.68 5.20
N GLY A 89 -7.13 24.02 4.01
CA GLY A 89 -8.56 23.87 3.70
C GLY A 89 -8.96 22.85 2.64
N PHE A 90 -8.03 22.41 1.77
CA PHE A 90 -8.36 21.46 0.71
C PHE A 90 -7.89 20.04 1.07
N PRO A 91 -8.72 18.99 0.86
CA PRO A 91 -8.22 17.62 0.95
C PRO A 91 -6.99 17.52 0.04
N PRO A 92 -5.95 16.78 0.44
CA PRO A 92 -4.71 16.74 -0.32
C PRO A 92 -5.04 16.26 -1.74
N HIS A 93 -4.97 17.19 -2.69
CA HIS A 93 -5.23 16.89 -4.09
C HIS A 93 -4.26 15.77 -4.50
N PRO A 94 -4.69 14.67 -5.16
CA PRO A 94 -3.83 13.52 -5.42
C PRO A 94 -2.52 13.87 -6.12
N GLU A 95 -2.50 14.94 -6.92
CA GLU A 95 -1.30 15.47 -7.56
C GLU A 95 -0.27 16.03 -6.56
N ARG A 96 -0.73 16.60 -5.44
CA ARG A 96 0.10 17.10 -4.35
C ARG A 96 0.70 15.97 -3.50
N VAL A 97 0.08 14.81 -3.44
CA VAL A 97 0.60 13.67 -2.65
C VAL A 97 1.64 12.87 -3.45
N ARG A 98 1.49 12.80 -4.78
CA ARG A 98 2.35 12.02 -5.68
C ARG A 98 3.83 12.44 -5.63
N HIS A 99 4.12 13.73 -5.43
CA HIS A 99 5.50 14.21 -5.35
C HIS A 99 6.13 14.02 -3.97
N LEU A 100 5.32 13.93 -2.91
CA LEU A 100 5.81 13.74 -1.54
C LEU A 100 6.15 12.27 -1.25
N PHE A 101 5.36 11.36 -1.83
CA PHE A 101 5.52 9.91 -1.65
C PHE A 101 5.52 9.23 -3.03
N PRO A 102 6.63 9.30 -3.78
CA PRO A 102 6.73 8.60 -5.05
C PRO A 102 6.70 7.08 -4.81
N LYS A 103 6.12 6.33 -5.76
CA LYS A 103 6.14 4.86 -5.72
C LYS A 103 7.56 4.36 -5.93
N LEU A 104 7.97 3.40 -5.10
CA LEU A 104 9.18 2.63 -5.36
C LEU A 104 8.89 1.65 -6.50
N PRO A 105 9.82 1.52 -7.47
CA PRO A 105 9.69 0.55 -8.54
C PRO A 105 9.72 -0.87 -7.97
N ASN A 106 8.87 -1.73 -8.52
CA ASN A 106 8.79 -3.14 -8.18
C ASN A 106 9.21 -3.93 -9.44
N PRO A 107 10.50 -4.28 -9.60
CA PRO A 107 10.97 -4.92 -10.81
C PRO A 107 10.36 -6.31 -10.97
N GLU A 108 10.20 -6.73 -12.22
CA GLU A 108 9.89 -8.11 -12.56
C GLU A 108 11.17 -8.95 -12.55
N LEU A 109 11.08 -10.13 -11.96
CA LEU A 109 12.14 -11.11 -11.89
C LEU A 109 11.78 -12.29 -12.78
N PHE A 110 12.81 -12.87 -13.39
CA PHE A 110 12.70 -14.04 -14.24
C PHE A 110 13.47 -15.19 -13.60
N MET A 111 12.79 -16.31 -13.35
CA MET A 111 13.44 -17.54 -12.92
C MET A 111 13.51 -18.51 -14.08
N PHE A 112 14.74 -18.89 -14.42
CA PHE A 112 15.00 -19.96 -15.38
C PHE A 112 15.00 -21.31 -14.67
N VAL A 113 14.13 -22.22 -15.13
CA VAL A 113 14.10 -23.60 -14.69
C VAL A 113 14.82 -24.45 -15.73
N ARG A 114 15.95 -25.03 -15.34
CA ARG A 114 16.73 -25.95 -16.18
C ARG A 114 15.90 -27.20 -16.48
N PRO A 115 15.98 -27.77 -17.70
CA PRO A 115 15.41 -29.08 -17.97
C PRO A 115 15.89 -30.12 -16.97
N HIS A 116 14.98 -30.90 -16.42
CA HIS A 116 15.29 -31.98 -15.47
C HIS A 116 14.20 -33.05 -15.51
N ALA A 117 14.53 -34.28 -15.12
CA ALA A 117 13.55 -35.35 -14.96
C ALA A 117 13.00 -35.36 -13.53
N VAL A 118 11.71 -35.67 -13.37
CA VAL A 118 11.07 -35.67 -12.04
C VAL A 118 10.30 -36.97 -11.80
N GLY A 119 10.32 -37.41 -10.54
CA GLY A 119 9.61 -38.61 -10.07
C GLY A 119 10.28 -39.93 -10.48
N ALA A 120 9.73 -41.04 -10.00
CA ALA A 120 10.26 -42.38 -10.29
C ALA A 120 10.06 -42.81 -11.75
N SER A 121 9.08 -42.23 -12.45
CA SER A 121 8.84 -42.44 -13.87
C SER A 121 9.85 -41.72 -14.77
N GLY A 122 10.63 -40.78 -14.23
CA GLY A 122 11.63 -40.03 -15.00
C GLY A 122 11.06 -39.10 -16.07
N ALA A 123 9.80 -38.65 -15.91
CA ALA A 123 9.17 -37.78 -16.89
C ALA A 123 9.97 -36.48 -17.08
N PRO A 124 10.29 -36.07 -18.33
CA PRO A 124 11.11 -34.90 -18.58
C PRO A 124 10.31 -33.61 -18.40
N ILE A 125 10.86 -32.67 -17.64
CA ILE A 125 10.38 -31.29 -17.58
C ILE A 125 11.25 -30.44 -18.53
N PRO A 126 10.66 -29.72 -19.49
CA PRO A 126 11.41 -28.87 -20.41
C PRO A 126 11.96 -27.63 -19.71
N ALA A 127 12.86 -26.91 -20.40
CA ALA A 127 13.26 -25.58 -19.95
C ALA A 127 12.07 -24.62 -20.01
N TYR A 128 11.91 -23.79 -18.99
CA TYR A 128 10.99 -22.65 -19.05
C TYR A 128 11.50 -21.50 -18.19
N ILE A 129 10.98 -20.32 -18.49
CA ILE A 129 11.20 -19.10 -17.70
C ILE A 129 9.86 -18.73 -17.08
N THR A 130 9.86 -18.44 -15.79
CA THR A 130 8.70 -17.88 -15.10
C THR A 130 8.97 -16.45 -14.67
N ARG A 131 7.93 -15.62 -14.67
CA ARG A 131 8.00 -14.18 -14.40
C ARG A 131 7.16 -13.86 -13.17
N PHE A 132 7.74 -13.17 -12.21
CA PHE A 132 7.07 -12.74 -10.98
C PHE A 132 7.61 -11.40 -10.50
N THR A 133 6.85 -10.67 -9.70
CA THR A 133 7.30 -9.37 -9.14
C THR A 133 8.20 -9.58 -7.93
N MET A 134 9.16 -8.68 -7.70
CA MET A 134 10.05 -8.74 -6.54
C MET A 134 9.28 -8.65 -5.20
N TYR A 135 8.29 -7.76 -5.14
CA TYR A 135 7.43 -7.54 -3.97
C TYR A 135 5.96 -7.85 -4.29
N GLU A 136 5.22 -8.30 -3.28
CA GLU A 136 3.76 -8.53 -3.37
C GLU A 136 2.97 -7.21 -3.34
N LYS A 137 3.50 -6.20 -2.62
CA LYS A 137 2.85 -4.90 -2.42
C LYS A 137 3.70 -3.78 -2.99
N THR A 138 3.03 -2.73 -3.45
CA THR A 138 3.69 -1.51 -3.91
C THR A 138 4.11 -0.67 -2.71
N HIS A 139 5.42 -0.43 -2.59
CA HIS A 139 5.98 0.44 -1.57
C HIS A 139 6.08 1.89 -2.07
N TYR A 140 6.00 2.84 -1.15
CA TYR A 140 6.17 4.27 -1.43
C TYR A 140 7.40 4.76 -0.69
N ALA A 141 8.18 5.63 -1.33
CA ALA A 141 9.36 6.21 -0.73
C ALA A 141 8.96 7.23 0.34
N LEU A 142 9.77 7.31 1.40
CA LEU A 142 9.64 8.37 2.40
C LEU A 142 10.22 9.70 1.87
N PRO A 143 9.79 10.85 2.43
CA PRO A 143 10.36 12.14 2.05
C PRO A 143 11.87 12.16 2.27
N GLY A 144 12.63 12.45 1.21
CA GLY A 144 14.11 12.48 1.23
C GLY A 144 14.78 11.22 0.70
N GLU A 145 14.06 10.11 0.50
CA GLU A 145 14.57 8.94 -0.21
C GLU A 145 14.55 9.21 -1.72
N THR A 146 15.73 9.19 -2.36
CA THR A 146 15.85 9.47 -3.80
C THR A 146 15.68 8.20 -4.62
N VAL A 147 14.74 8.22 -5.56
CA VAL A 147 14.51 7.15 -6.57
C VAL A 147 15.53 7.20 -7.73
N ASP A 148 16.42 8.18 -7.73
CA ASP A 148 17.41 8.43 -8.80
C ASP A 148 18.47 7.33 -8.95
N THR A 149 18.76 6.60 -7.88
CA THR A 149 19.63 5.41 -7.95
C THR A 149 19.01 4.34 -8.84
N ILE A 150 17.68 4.21 -8.84
CA ILE A 150 16.99 3.18 -9.61
C ILE A 150 16.86 3.56 -11.09
N ARG A 151 16.67 4.85 -11.39
CA ARG A 151 16.66 5.34 -12.77
C ARG A 151 18.03 5.15 -13.46
N ARG A 152 19.14 5.22 -12.71
CA ARG A 152 20.48 4.88 -13.22
C ARG A 152 20.61 3.41 -13.60
N ASN A 153 20.02 2.49 -12.83
CA ASN A 153 20.08 1.07 -13.14
C ASN A 153 19.37 0.75 -14.47
N ALA A 154 18.22 1.38 -14.76
CA ALA A 154 17.52 1.17 -16.02
C ALA A 154 18.36 1.54 -17.26
N VAL A 155 19.18 2.60 -17.18
CA VAL A 155 20.08 2.99 -18.28
C VAL A 155 21.22 1.97 -18.44
N ILE A 156 21.72 1.44 -17.32
CA ILE A 156 22.74 0.39 -17.33
C ILE A 156 22.17 -0.89 -17.95
N ASP A 157 20.96 -1.27 -17.57
CA ASP A 157 20.27 -2.45 -18.09
C ASP A 157 20.05 -2.34 -19.62
N GLU A 158 19.61 -1.17 -20.10
CA GLU A 158 19.43 -0.92 -21.54
C GLU A 158 20.77 -0.97 -22.30
N ALA A 159 21.85 -0.46 -21.71
CA ALA A 159 23.19 -0.53 -22.30
C ALA A 159 23.74 -1.97 -22.35
N LEU A 160 23.47 -2.79 -21.33
CA LEU A 160 23.85 -4.20 -21.31
C LEU A 160 23.09 -5.00 -22.38
N ASP A 161 21.78 -4.76 -22.54
CA ASP A 161 20.96 -5.39 -23.58
C ASP A 161 21.46 -5.06 -24.98
N GLN A 162 21.85 -3.80 -25.21
CA GLN A 162 22.46 -3.38 -26.48
C GLN A 162 23.77 -4.13 -26.73
N GLN A 163 24.62 -4.22 -25.71
CA GLN A 163 25.89 -4.92 -25.80
C GLN A 163 25.71 -6.42 -26.13
N ASP A 164 24.74 -7.08 -25.53
CA ASP A 164 24.50 -8.51 -25.78
C ASP A 164 23.94 -8.75 -27.20
N ARG A 165 23.11 -7.84 -27.73
CA ARG A 165 22.66 -7.89 -29.13
C ARG A 165 23.82 -7.70 -30.11
N GLU A 166 24.71 -6.76 -29.82
CA GLU A 166 25.90 -6.53 -30.64
C GLU A 166 26.83 -7.75 -30.62
N ARG A 167 27.06 -8.36 -29.45
CA ARG A 167 27.84 -9.60 -29.34
C ARG A 167 27.19 -10.75 -30.11
N ALA A 168 25.87 -10.90 -30.02
CA ALA A 168 25.14 -11.91 -30.79
C ALA A 168 25.31 -11.71 -32.29
N ALA A 169 25.16 -10.48 -32.79
CA ALA A 169 25.37 -10.16 -34.21
C ALA A 169 26.82 -10.43 -34.65
N GLN A 170 27.81 -10.10 -33.82
CA GLN A 170 29.22 -10.39 -34.10
C GLN A 170 29.50 -11.89 -34.20
N LEU A 171 28.92 -12.68 -33.31
CA LEU A 171 29.05 -14.13 -33.32
C LEU A 171 28.42 -14.75 -34.58
N GLU A 172 27.26 -14.25 -35.01
CA GLU A 172 26.63 -14.67 -36.27
C GLU A 172 27.51 -14.36 -37.50
N ASP A 173 28.08 -13.15 -37.55
CA ASP A 173 29.00 -12.75 -38.60
C ASP A 173 30.28 -13.60 -38.62
N GLU A 174 30.82 -13.92 -37.45
CA GLU A 174 31.98 -14.80 -37.30
C GLU A 174 31.67 -16.21 -37.79
N GLN A 175 30.50 -16.75 -37.43
CA GLN A 175 30.03 -18.05 -37.90
C GLN A 175 29.85 -18.08 -39.42
N LEU A 176 29.28 -17.02 -40.00
CA LEU A 176 29.09 -16.91 -41.45
C LEU A 176 30.44 -16.85 -42.19
N LYS A 177 31.41 -16.08 -41.67
CA LYS A 177 32.77 -16.01 -42.22
C LYS A 177 33.47 -17.37 -42.12
N ALA A 178 33.35 -18.06 -40.99
CA ALA A 178 33.89 -19.40 -40.80
C ALA A 178 33.26 -20.42 -41.76
N GLN A 179 31.95 -20.35 -42.00
CA GLN A 179 31.25 -21.18 -42.99
C GLN A 179 31.76 -20.91 -44.41
N ARG A 180 31.81 -19.65 -44.83
CA ARG A 180 32.30 -19.25 -46.17
C ARG A 180 33.75 -19.70 -46.39
N LYS A 181 34.61 -19.58 -45.38
CA LYS A 181 35.99 -20.06 -45.45
C LYS A 181 36.04 -21.59 -45.63
N ARG A 182 35.26 -22.34 -44.85
CA ARG A 182 35.15 -23.81 -45.01
C ARG A 182 34.67 -24.21 -46.41
N GLU A 183 33.70 -23.48 -46.98
CA GLU A 183 33.25 -23.73 -48.35
C GLU A 183 34.33 -23.43 -49.39
N GLN A 184 35.08 -22.32 -49.23
CA GLN A 184 36.19 -21.97 -50.10
C GLN A 184 37.34 -22.99 -50.02
N ASP A 185 37.67 -23.45 -48.82
CA ASP A 185 38.70 -24.46 -48.58
C ASP A 185 38.28 -25.79 -49.22
N ALA A 186 37.01 -26.21 -49.05
CA ALA A 186 36.46 -27.41 -49.66
C ALA A 186 36.47 -27.33 -51.20
N ARG A 187 36.08 -26.18 -51.78
CA ARG A 187 36.16 -25.94 -53.23
C ARG A 187 37.59 -26.02 -53.75
N THR A 188 38.54 -25.43 -53.03
CA THR A 188 39.96 -25.45 -53.39
C THR A 188 40.55 -26.86 -53.31
N GLN A 189 40.18 -27.62 -52.29
CA GLN A 189 40.61 -29.02 -52.13
C GLN A 189 40.04 -29.92 -53.23
N ALA A 190 38.77 -29.75 -53.60
CA ALA A 190 38.15 -30.49 -54.71
C ALA A 190 38.81 -30.18 -56.06
N PHE A 191 39.16 -28.90 -56.30
CA PHE A 191 39.90 -28.50 -57.50
C PHE A 191 41.29 -29.16 -57.56
N ARG A 192 42.04 -29.13 -56.45
CA ARG A 192 43.36 -29.79 -56.34
C ARG A 192 43.27 -31.30 -56.56
N ALA A 193 42.28 -31.97 -55.99
CA ALA A 193 42.08 -33.41 -56.18
C ALA A 193 41.76 -33.78 -57.64
N SER A 194 40.96 -32.95 -58.32
CA SER A 194 40.62 -33.14 -59.74
C SER A 194 41.82 -32.95 -60.67
N ALA A 195 42.73 -32.02 -60.35
CA ALA A 195 43.96 -31.81 -61.10
C ALA A 195 44.93 -33.00 -60.99
N HIS A 196 45.01 -33.63 -59.82
CA HIS A 196 45.84 -34.81 -59.59
C HIS A 196 45.34 -36.07 -60.32
N LYS A 197 44.03 -36.21 -60.57
CA LYS A 197 43.43 -37.36 -61.25
C LYS A 197 43.57 -37.33 -62.79
N LYS A 198 43.98 -36.19 -63.37
CA LYS A 198 44.16 -35.99 -64.83
C LYS A 198 45.60 -36.20 -65.32
N ARG A 199 46.54 -36.51 -64.43
CA ARG A 199 47.90 -36.95 -64.74
C ARG A 199 47.99 -38.46 -64.61
#